data_AF-A0A8H3AZH4-F1
#
_entry.id   AF-A0A8H3AZH4-F1
#
_cell.length_a   1.000
_cell.length_b   1.000
_cell.length_c   1.000
_cell.angle_alpha   90.00
_cell.angle_beta   90.00
_cell.angle_gamma   90.00
#
_symmetry.space_group_name_H-M   'P 1'
#
loop_
_entity.id
_entity.type
_entity.pdbx_description
1 polymer ?
#
loop_
_entity_poly.entity_id
_entity_poly.type
_entity_poly.pdbx_seq_one_letter_code
_entity_poly.pdbx_strand_id
1 'polypeptide(L)'
;MQFACLLVLAGLVSASPLHLDREIGRRGNLPTPVSVATAKTYLAELKVAAPATDPSYDRNKFRHWITIEGKCDTRETVLKRDAATEVTVDSECRAIAGTWISDYDNREFSAAGGLDIDHIVPLKEAWQAGAWNWSDERRRDFANDLVRPQLLAV
;
A
#
# COMPACT_ATOMS: atom_id res chain seq x y z
N MET A 1 33.87 -9.45 61.73
CA MET A 1 32.57 -9.07 61.16
C MET A 1 32.83 -8.30 59.89
N GLN A 2 32.41 -8.86 58.76
CA GLN A 2 32.87 -8.58 57.41
C GLN A 2 31.83 -7.71 56.70
N PHE A 3 32.17 -6.47 56.33
CA PHE A 3 31.29 -5.59 55.55
C PHE A 3 31.55 -5.80 54.06
N ALA A 4 30.56 -6.37 53.37
CA ALA A 4 30.56 -6.54 51.93
C ALA A 4 30.15 -5.23 51.24
N CYS A 5 31.01 -4.75 50.34
CA CYS A 5 30.76 -3.60 49.47
C CYS A 5 29.97 -4.07 48.25
N LEU A 6 28.69 -3.69 48.14
CA LEU A 6 27.86 -3.98 46.96
C LEU A 6 28.13 -2.90 45.89
N LEU A 7 28.83 -3.28 44.82
CA LEU A 7 28.96 -2.47 43.60
C LEU A 7 27.70 -2.64 42.75
N VAL A 8 26.92 -1.56 42.59
CA VAL A 8 25.80 -1.50 41.64
C VAL A 8 26.37 -1.10 40.29
N LEU A 9 26.47 -2.05 39.35
CA LEU A 9 26.76 -1.78 37.94
C LEU A 9 25.48 -1.28 37.25
N ALA A 10 25.41 0.02 36.99
CA ALA A 10 24.41 0.60 36.10
C ALA A 10 24.77 0.27 34.64
N GLY A 11 24.06 -0.68 34.04
CA GLY A 11 24.19 -0.97 32.61
C GLY A 11 23.61 0.17 31.77
N LEU A 12 24.47 0.89 31.04
CA LEU A 12 24.05 1.83 30.01
C LEU A 12 23.50 1.03 28.82
N VAL A 13 22.18 0.96 28.69
CA VAL A 13 21.53 0.52 27.46
C VAL A 13 21.74 1.64 26.43
N SER A 14 22.73 1.47 25.56
CA SER A 14 22.86 2.29 24.36
C SER A 14 21.70 1.95 23.43
N ALA A 15 20.66 2.77 23.45
CA ALA A 15 19.68 2.79 22.37
C ALA A 15 20.39 3.36 21.14
N SER A 16 20.87 2.50 20.26
CA SER A 16 21.29 2.94 18.93
C SER A 16 20.12 3.68 18.29
N PRO A 17 20.27 4.95 17.87
CA PRO A 17 19.21 5.63 17.15
C PRO A 17 18.91 4.80 15.90
N LEU A 18 17.64 4.43 15.73
CA LEU A 18 17.15 3.96 14.44
C LEU A 18 17.45 5.08 13.45
N HIS A 19 18.46 4.89 12.60
CA HIS A 19 18.70 5.74 11.45
C HIS A 19 17.54 5.55 10.47
N LEU A 20 16.46 6.30 10.70
CA LEU A 20 15.35 6.46 9.78
C LEU A 20 15.70 7.38 8.60
N ASP A 21 16.99 7.72 8.44
CA ASP A 21 17.51 8.60 7.39
C ASP A 21 17.60 7.91 6.03
N ARG A 22 17.10 6.67 5.89
CA ARG A 22 16.89 6.10 4.56
C ARG A 22 15.74 6.87 3.92
N GLU A 23 16.08 7.91 3.16
CA GLU A 23 15.14 8.56 2.27
C GLU A 23 14.41 7.48 1.47
N ILE A 24 13.08 7.60 1.42
CA ILE A 24 12.26 6.76 0.55
C ILE A 24 12.75 7.04 -0.88
N GLY A 25 13.58 6.14 -1.42
CA GLY A 25 14.32 6.35 -2.66
C GLY A 25 13.41 6.67 -3.85
N ARG A 26 12.16 6.21 -3.81
CA ARG A 26 11.10 6.63 -4.71
C ARG A 26 9.76 6.56 -3.99
N ARG A 27 9.02 7.67 -4.00
CA ARG A 27 7.69 7.76 -3.40
C ARG A 27 6.58 7.42 -4.39
N GLY A 28 6.92 7.00 -5.61
CA GLY A 28 5.99 6.80 -6.72
C GLY A 28 4.99 7.94 -6.86
N ASN A 29 3.76 7.55 -7.17
CA ASN A 29 2.59 8.42 -7.15
C ASN A 29 1.85 8.39 -5.79
N LEU A 30 2.58 8.16 -4.69
CA LEU A 30 1.99 8.24 -3.36
C LEU A 30 1.68 9.71 -3.00
N PRO A 31 0.52 9.98 -2.38
CA PRO A 31 0.11 11.31 -2.00
C PRO A 31 0.99 11.78 -0.87
N THR A 32 1.19 13.09 -0.81
CA THR A 32 1.88 13.72 0.31
C THR A 32 1.17 13.37 1.62
N PRO A 33 1.86 12.76 2.59
CA PRO A 33 1.30 12.51 3.90
C PRO A 33 0.84 13.80 4.54
N VAL A 34 -0.26 13.69 5.26
CA VAL A 34 -0.75 14.74 6.14
C VAL A 34 0.27 15.03 7.25
N SER A 35 0.11 16.17 7.93
CA SER A 35 0.97 16.53 9.06
C SER A 35 0.93 15.47 10.16
N VAL A 36 1.99 15.36 10.96
CA VAL A 36 2.04 14.45 12.11
C VAL A 36 0.89 14.71 13.08
N ALA A 37 0.52 15.97 13.29
CA ALA A 37 -0.60 16.34 14.15
C ALA A 37 -1.94 15.79 13.60
N THR A 38 -2.18 15.97 12.30
CA THR A 38 -3.37 15.43 11.62
C THR A 38 -3.40 13.91 11.66
N ALA A 39 -2.27 13.25 11.40
CA ALA A 39 -2.17 11.78 11.46
C ALA A 39 -2.48 11.24 12.86
N LYS A 40 -2.05 11.92 13.93
CA LYS A 40 -2.40 11.56 15.31
C LYS A 40 -3.90 11.71 15.59
N THR A 41 -4.54 12.74 15.05
CA THR A 41 -6.00 12.90 15.15
C THR A 41 -6.72 11.74 14.46
N TYR A 42 -6.36 11.42 13.21
CA TYR A 42 -6.97 10.29 12.50
C TYR A 42 -6.75 8.96 13.22
N LEU A 43 -5.53 8.74 13.76
CA LEU A 43 -5.22 7.52 14.52
C LEU A 43 -6.09 7.39 15.78
N ALA A 44 -6.33 8.49 16.49
CA ALA A 44 -7.16 8.49 17.70
C ALA A 44 -8.64 8.21 17.41
N GLU A 45 -9.11 8.46 16.18
CA GLU A 45 -10.48 8.17 15.73
C GLU A 45 -10.68 6.70 15.33
N LEU A 46 -9.59 5.93 15.14
CA LEU A 46 -9.70 4.54 14.71
C LEU A 46 -10.25 3.64 15.82
N LYS A 47 -11.30 2.89 15.47
CA LYS A 47 -11.79 1.80 16.32
C LYS A 47 -10.81 0.63 16.27
N VAL A 48 -10.22 0.30 17.41
CA VAL A 48 -9.42 -0.91 17.58
C VAL A 48 -10.35 -2.11 17.78
N ALA A 49 -10.14 -3.16 17.01
CA ALA A 49 -10.89 -4.42 17.11
C ALA A 49 -9.98 -5.61 16.79
N ALA A 50 -10.37 -6.80 17.25
CA ALA A 50 -9.71 -8.03 16.82
C ALA A 50 -9.98 -8.27 15.31
N PRO A 51 -9.02 -8.83 14.56
CA PRO A 51 -9.23 -9.20 13.16
C PRO A 51 -10.38 -10.20 13.01
N ALA A 52 -11.27 -9.97 12.05
CA ALA A 52 -12.33 -10.91 11.73
C ALA A 52 -11.74 -12.19 11.11
N THR A 53 -12.17 -13.34 11.63
CA THR A 53 -11.83 -14.67 11.09
C THR A 53 -13.04 -15.39 10.51
N ASP A 54 -14.24 -14.90 10.81
CA ASP A 54 -15.52 -15.39 10.30
C ASP A 54 -16.36 -14.18 9.81
N PRO A 55 -16.86 -14.19 8.57
CA PRO A 55 -16.65 -15.20 7.53
C PRO A 55 -15.19 -15.29 7.06
N SER A 56 -14.80 -16.46 6.56
CA SER A 56 -13.50 -16.66 5.89
C SER A 56 -13.34 -15.68 4.72
N TYR A 57 -12.11 -15.27 4.45
CA TYR A 57 -11.80 -14.35 3.36
C TYR A 57 -12.25 -14.89 2.00
N ASP A 58 -13.04 -14.08 1.27
CA ASP A 58 -13.44 -14.34 -0.10
C ASP A 58 -12.99 -13.20 -1.01
N ARG A 59 -11.90 -13.43 -1.77
CA ARG A 59 -11.35 -12.46 -2.72
C ARG A 59 -12.36 -12.06 -3.81
N ASN A 60 -13.27 -12.95 -4.18
CA ASN A 60 -14.22 -12.72 -5.28
C ASN A 60 -15.26 -11.65 -4.91
N LYS A 61 -15.40 -11.30 -3.63
CA LYS A 61 -16.25 -10.18 -3.17
C LYS A 61 -15.69 -8.81 -3.53
N PHE A 62 -14.40 -8.73 -3.85
CA PHE A 62 -13.72 -7.51 -4.30
C PHE A 62 -13.63 -7.52 -5.83
N ARG A 63 -14.71 -7.07 -6.49
CA ARG A 63 -14.77 -6.95 -7.95
C ARG A 63 -13.71 -5.94 -8.41
N HIS A 64 -12.66 -6.41 -9.08
CA HIS A 64 -11.55 -5.60 -9.58
C HIS A 64 -11.48 -5.58 -11.11
N TRP A 65 -10.74 -4.58 -11.61
CA TRP A 65 -10.60 -4.18 -13.00
C TRP A 65 -11.92 -3.70 -13.61
N ILE A 66 -12.56 -2.76 -12.92
CA ILE A 66 -13.71 -2.04 -13.49
C ILE A 66 -13.22 -1.03 -14.53
N THR A 67 -14.03 -0.79 -15.55
CA THR A 67 -13.83 0.31 -16.50
C THR A 67 -13.86 1.65 -15.76
N ILE A 68 -12.81 2.45 -15.93
CA ILE A 68 -12.70 3.80 -15.38
C ILE A 68 -13.11 4.82 -16.44
N GLU A 69 -12.52 4.72 -17.63
CA GLU A 69 -12.80 5.62 -18.75
C GLU A 69 -12.61 4.89 -20.09
N GLY A 70 -13.59 5.04 -20.98
CA GLY A 70 -13.56 4.39 -22.29
C GLY A 70 -13.40 2.87 -22.17
N LYS A 71 -12.27 2.35 -22.64
CA LYS A 71 -11.91 0.93 -22.54
C LYS A 71 -10.85 0.64 -21.48
N CYS A 72 -10.33 1.68 -20.81
CA CYS A 72 -9.32 1.53 -19.79
C CYS A 72 -9.98 1.05 -18.50
N ASP A 73 -9.59 -0.14 -18.05
CA ASP A 73 -9.92 -0.59 -16.72
C ASP A 73 -8.97 0.02 -15.68
N THR A 74 -9.22 -0.29 -14.41
CA THR A 74 -8.40 0.23 -13.31
C THR A 74 -6.93 -0.19 -13.43
N ARG A 75 -6.60 -1.35 -14.02
CA ARG A 75 -5.21 -1.79 -14.20
C ARG A 75 -4.53 -0.90 -15.22
N GLU A 76 -5.15 -0.70 -16.38
CA GLU A 76 -4.59 0.12 -17.44
C GLU A 76 -4.49 1.59 -17.02
N THR A 77 -5.42 2.08 -16.19
CA THR A 77 -5.32 3.41 -15.59
C THR A 77 -4.11 3.54 -14.65
N VAL A 78 -3.84 2.53 -13.81
CA VAL A 78 -2.66 2.55 -12.92
C VAL A 78 -1.36 2.42 -13.72
N LEU A 79 -1.33 1.55 -14.74
CA LEU A 79 -0.15 1.41 -15.61
C LEU A 79 0.20 2.73 -16.30
N LYS A 80 -0.78 3.50 -16.78
CA LYS A 80 -0.55 4.85 -17.32
C LYS A 80 -0.05 5.83 -16.26
N ARG A 81 -0.67 5.81 -15.09
CA ARG A 81 -0.35 6.72 -13.98
C ARG A 81 1.09 6.54 -13.51
N ASP A 82 1.51 5.29 -13.30
CA ASP A 82 2.78 4.95 -12.61
C ASP A 82 3.97 4.73 -13.56
N ALA A 83 3.77 4.86 -14.88
CA ALA A 83 4.85 4.73 -15.83
C ALA A 83 5.91 5.83 -15.67
N ALA A 84 7.17 5.46 -15.87
CA ALA A 84 8.30 6.40 -15.93
C ALA A 84 8.39 7.12 -17.29
N THR A 85 7.76 6.56 -18.33
CA THR A 85 7.66 7.15 -19.67
C THR A 85 6.23 7.12 -20.16
N GLU A 86 5.91 7.93 -21.17
CA GLU A 86 4.60 7.89 -21.84
C GLU A 86 4.23 6.45 -22.26
N VAL A 87 3.01 6.03 -21.95
CA VAL A 87 2.51 4.68 -22.27
C VAL A 87 1.81 4.69 -23.61
N THR A 88 2.26 3.85 -24.53
CA THR A 88 1.51 3.56 -25.76
C THR A 88 0.49 2.45 -25.47
N VAL A 89 -0.76 2.66 -25.89
CA VAL A 89 -1.84 1.69 -25.73
C VAL A 89 -2.42 1.22 -27.06
N ASP A 90 -2.99 0.02 -27.08
CA ASP A 90 -3.75 -0.48 -28.22
C ASP A 90 -5.22 0.00 -28.23
N SER A 91 -6.02 -0.52 -29.17
CA SER A 91 -7.45 -0.18 -29.31
C SER A 91 -8.32 -0.61 -28.13
N GLU A 92 -7.81 -1.46 -27.23
CA GLU A 92 -8.47 -1.93 -26.01
C GLU A 92 -7.88 -1.27 -24.75
N CYS A 93 -7.09 -0.20 -24.92
CA CYS A 93 -6.37 0.51 -23.86
C CYS A 93 -5.27 -0.32 -23.15
N ARG A 94 -4.88 -1.48 -23.69
CA ARG A 94 -3.79 -2.27 -23.10
C ARG A 94 -2.46 -1.59 -23.35
N ALA A 95 -1.65 -1.43 -22.31
CA ALA A 95 -0.28 -0.94 -22.44
C ALA A 95 0.58 -1.89 -23.29
N ILE A 96 1.03 -1.40 -24.45
CA ILE A 96 1.89 -2.16 -25.39
C ILE A 96 3.34 -1.65 -25.42
N ALA A 97 3.59 -0.44 -24.91
CA ALA A 97 4.93 0.09 -24.69
C ALA A 97 4.94 1.10 -23.55
N GLY A 98 6.06 1.16 -22.84
CA GLY A 98 6.28 2.03 -21.69
C GLY A 98 7.43 1.49 -20.84
N THR A 99 7.78 2.23 -19.80
CA THR A 99 8.72 1.76 -18.78
C THR A 99 8.13 2.04 -17.40
N TRP A 100 8.38 1.14 -16.47
CA TRP A 100 7.94 1.24 -15.08
C TRP A 100 9.12 0.95 -14.17
N ILE A 101 9.08 1.54 -12.98
CA ILE A 101 10.04 1.27 -11.92
C ILE A 101 9.19 0.89 -10.70
N SER A 102 9.43 -0.29 -10.13
CA SER A 102 8.71 -0.74 -8.94
C SER A 102 9.12 0.07 -7.73
N ASP A 103 8.14 0.61 -7.00
CA ASP A 103 8.42 1.34 -5.75
C ASP A 103 8.84 0.41 -4.60
N TYR A 104 8.66 -0.92 -4.74
CA TYR A 104 9.01 -1.88 -3.70
C TYR A 104 10.48 -2.29 -3.73
N ASP A 105 11.06 -2.47 -4.93
CA ASP A 105 12.42 -2.99 -5.07
C ASP A 105 13.28 -2.25 -6.10
N ASN A 106 12.78 -1.16 -6.69
CA ASN A 106 13.42 -0.35 -7.73
C ASN A 106 13.77 -1.13 -9.01
N ARG A 107 13.15 -2.28 -9.27
CA ARG A 107 13.33 -2.97 -10.56
C ARG A 107 12.63 -2.22 -11.67
N GLU A 108 13.30 -2.19 -12.82
CA GLU A 108 12.75 -1.62 -14.05
C GLU A 108 12.03 -2.70 -14.88
N PHE A 109 10.93 -2.29 -15.50
CA PHE A 109 10.13 -3.12 -16.39
C PHE A 109 9.87 -2.34 -17.68
N SER A 110 9.99 -3.02 -18.83
CA SER A 110 9.65 -2.47 -20.15
C SER A 110 8.45 -3.16 -20.80
N ALA A 111 7.85 -4.13 -20.10
CA ALA A 111 6.68 -4.87 -20.55
C ALA A 111 5.63 -4.86 -19.44
N ALA A 112 4.42 -4.38 -19.77
CA ALA A 112 3.32 -4.24 -18.80
C ALA A 112 2.88 -5.55 -18.15
N GLY A 113 3.09 -6.70 -18.83
CA GLY A 113 2.85 -8.03 -18.27
C GLY A 113 3.92 -8.53 -17.31
N GLY A 114 5.03 -7.80 -17.16
CA GLY A 114 6.13 -8.15 -16.25
C GLY A 114 5.94 -7.65 -14.82
N LEU A 115 4.96 -6.78 -14.58
CA LEU A 115 4.65 -6.18 -13.29
C LEU A 115 3.18 -6.38 -12.89
N ASP A 116 2.93 -6.29 -11.59
CA ASP A 116 1.59 -6.36 -11.02
C ASP A 116 1.07 -4.98 -10.65
N ILE A 117 -0.25 -4.89 -10.50
CA ILE A 117 -0.88 -3.75 -9.83
C ILE A 117 -1.28 -4.22 -8.45
N ASP A 118 -0.46 -3.88 -7.45
CA ASP A 118 -0.58 -4.36 -6.08
C ASP A 118 -1.47 -3.46 -5.23
N HIS A 119 -2.16 -4.08 -4.28
CA HIS A 119 -2.95 -3.36 -3.29
C HIS A 119 -2.09 -3.00 -2.06
N ILE A 120 -1.70 -1.73 -1.89
CA ILE A 120 -0.88 -1.29 -0.73
C ILE A 120 -1.53 -1.73 0.60
N VAL A 121 -2.84 -1.57 0.71
CA VAL A 121 -3.62 -2.23 1.76
C VAL A 121 -4.18 -3.53 1.19
N PRO A 122 -3.70 -4.71 1.62
CA PRO A 122 -4.16 -5.97 1.06
C PRO A 122 -5.67 -6.14 1.21
N LEU A 123 -6.33 -6.66 0.19
CA LEU A 123 -7.78 -6.92 0.23
C LEU A 123 -8.19 -7.85 1.39
N LYS A 124 -7.29 -8.79 1.77
CA LYS A 124 -7.48 -9.65 2.93
C LYS A 124 -7.42 -8.86 4.24
N GLU A 125 -6.50 -7.90 4.37
CA GLU A 125 -6.43 -7.04 5.55
C GLU A 125 -7.71 -6.22 5.68
N ALA A 126 -8.17 -5.59 4.59
CA ALA A 126 -9.44 -4.87 4.58
C ALA A 126 -10.62 -5.77 5.00
N TRP A 127 -10.66 -7.02 4.52
CA TRP A 127 -11.66 -8.00 4.94
C TRP A 127 -11.64 -8.22 6.44
N GLN A 128 -10.47 -8.53 7.00
CA GLN A 128 -10.30 -8.80 8.43
C GLN A 128 -10.58 -7.55 9.28
N ALA A 129 -10.35 -6.35 8.74
CA ALA A 129 -10.70 -5.07 9.37
C ALA A 129 -12.21 -4.71 9.27
N GLY A 130 -13.03 -5.55 8.64
CA GLY A 130 -14.49 -5.40 8.62
C GLY A 130 -15.12 -5.21 7.24
N ALA A 131 -14.34 -5.22 6.15
CA ALA A 131 -14.88 -5.13 4.79
C ALA A 131 -15.75 -6.34 4.39
N TRP A 132 -15.70 -7.43 5.15
CA TRP A 132 -16.62 -8.56 5.00
C TRP A 132 -18.09 -8.13 5.10
N ASN A 133 -18.38 -7.11 5.92
CA ASN A 133 -19.72 -6.59 6.16
C ASN A 133 -20.05 -5.34 5.31
N TRP A 134 -19.17 -4.94 4.39
CA TRP A 134 -19.45 -3.84 3.48
C TRP A 134 -20.42 -4.27 2.37
N SER A 135 -21.10 -3.28 1.79
CA SER A 135 -21.79 -3.49 0.51
C SER A 135 -20.79 -3.92 -0.57
N ASP A 136 -21.29 -4.66 -1.55
CA ASP A 136 -20.47 -5.05 -2.71
C ASP A 136 -19.91 -3.83 -3.46
N GLU A 137 -20.69 -2.74 -3.54
CA GLU A 137 -20.26 -1.49 -4.15
C GLU A 137 -19.06 -0.90 -3.41
N ARG A 138 -19.10 -0.82 -2.08
CA ARG A 138 -17.98 -0.29 -1.31
C ARG A 138 -16.73 -1.17 -1.42
N ARG A 139 -16.88 -2.49 -1.51
CA ARG A 139 -15.76 -3.42 -1.78
C ARG A 139 -15.18 -3.23 -3.17
N ARG A 140 -16.04 -3.06 -4.19
CA ARG A 140 -15.62 -2.71 -5.56
C ARG A 140 -14.84 -1.40 -5.54
N ASP A 141 -15.36 -0.35 -4.93
CA ASP A 141 -14.73 0.96 -4.94
C ASP A 141 -13.38 0.92 -4.22
N PHE A 142 -13.28 0.20 -3.09
CA PHE A 142 -12.00 -0.01 -2.40
C PHE A 142 -10.98 -0.76 -3.27
N ALA A 143 -11.40 -1.83 -3.97
CA ALA A 143 -10.53 -2.62 -4.83
C ALA A 143 -10.02 -1.84 -6.06
N ASN A 144 -10.66 -0.72 -6.40
CA ASN A 144 -10.34 0.10 -7.56
C ASN A 144 -10.06 1.59 -7.17
N ASP A 145 -9.67 1.88 -5.93
CA ASP A 145 -9.39 3.27 -5.47
C ASP A 145 -8.11 3.81 -6.14
N LEU A 146 -8.30 4.86 -6.96
CA LEU A 146 -7.23 5.55 -7.70
C LEU A 146 -6.80 6.87 -7.05
N VAL A 147 -7.51 7.33 -6.00
CA VAL A 147 -7.36 8.69 -5.44
C VAL A 147 -6.34 8.73 -4.31
N ARG A 148 -6.36 7.72 -3.45
CA ARG A 148 -5.32 7.47 -2.46
C ARG A 148 -4.73 6.13 -2.87
N PRO A 149 -3.41 5.94 -2.88
CA PRO A 149 -2.76 4.85 -3.58
C PRO A 149 -3.08 3.59 -2.79
N GLN A 150 -4.20 3.00 -3.15
CA GLN A 150 -4.55 1.64 -2.80
C GLN A 150 -3.97 0.73 -3.85
N LEU A 151 -3.45 1.25 -4.98
CA LEU A 151 -2.92 0.50 -6.11
C LEU A 151 -1.57 1.07 -6.52
N LEU A 152 -0.58 0.22 -6.81
CA LEU A 152 0.73 0.58 -7.37
C LEU A 152 1.20 -0.42 -8.42
N ALA A 153 1.85 0.08 -9.47
CA ALA A 153 2.65 -0.74 -10.37
C ALA A 153 3.96 -1.21 -9.70
N VAL A 154 4.12 -2.53 -9.46
CA VAL A 154 5.26 -3.11 -8.70
C VAL A 154 5.84 -4.38 -9.29
#